data_AF-A0A1W9P2F0-F1
#
_entry.id   AF-A0A1W9P2F0-F1
#
_cell.length_a   1.000
_cell.length_b   1.000
_cell.length_c   1.000
_cell.angle_alpha   90.00
_cell.angle_beta   90.00
_cell.angle_gamma   90.00
#
_symmetry.space_group_name_H-M   'P 1'
#
loop_
_entity.id
_entity.type
_entity.pdbx_description
1 polymer ?
#
loop_
_entity_poly.entity_id
_entity_poly.type
_entity_poly.pdbx_seq_one_letter_code
_entity_poly.pdbx_strand_id
1 'polypeptide(L)'
;MRSVKLPLLNRARKYGYIVWRKKNDFDMQLLLEKMDKVEVVVNNSSIGIKNIDWKHRRIPITYTITRTLPDNISTIILKLDSKKRLIVNFS
;
A
#
# COMPACT_ATOMS: atom_id res chain seq x y z
N MET A 1 -3.66 -1.33 16.86
CA MET A 1 -3.24 -0.90 15.50
C MET A 1 -4.07 -1.67 14.47
N ARG A 2 -4.76 -0.96 13.57
CA ARG A 2 -5.53 -1.59 12.48
C ARG A 2 -4.58 -1.99 11.35
N SER A 3 -4.82 -3.15 10.75
CA SER A 3 -4.06 -3.59 9.57
C SER A 3 -5.00 -4.07 8.49
N VAL A 4 -4.67 -3.78 7.22
CA VAL A 4 -5.42 -4.26 6.06
C VAL A 4 -4.52 -5.19 5.25
N LYS A 5 -5.03 -6.37 4.91
CA LYS A 5 -4.35 -7.33 4.04
C LYS A 5 -4.94 -7.25 2.64
N LEU A 6 -4.09 -7.09 1.64
CA LEU A 6 -4.45 -6.99 0.23
C LEU A 6 -3.66 -8.00 -0.59
N PRO A 7 -4.22 -8.56 -1.67
CA PRO A 7 -3.45 -9.35 -2.61
C PRO A 7 -2.46 -8.47 -3.38
N LEU A 8 -1.20 -8.92 -3.50
CA LEU A 8 -0.22 -8.35 -4.42
C LEU A 8 -0.52 -8.84 -5.84
N LEU A 9 -1.27 -8.03 -6.60
CA LEU A 9 -1.63 -8.38 -7.97
C LEU A 9 -0.41 -8.30 -8.91
N ASN A 10 -0.35 -9.15 -9.94
CA ASN A 10 0.71 -9.12 -10.95
C ASN A 10 0.87 -7.74 -11.60
N ARG A 11 -0.24 -7.03 -11.84
CA ARG A 11 -0.23 -5.64 -12.34
C ARG A 11 0.40 -4.67 -11.34
N ALA A 12 0.07 -4.80 -10.06
CA ALA A 12 0.66 -4.03 -8.98
C ALA A 12 2.18 -4.26 -8.89
N ARG A 13 2.62 -5.52 -9.05
CA ARG A 13 4.03 -5.92 -9.11
C ARG A 13 4.78 -5.31 -10.30
N LYS A 14 4.16 -5.30 -11.48
CA LYS A 14 4.76 -4.77 -12.73
C LYS A 14 5.00 -3.26 -12.67
N TYR A 15 4.06 -2.51 -12.07
CA TYR A 15 4.01 -1.05 -12.15
C TYR A 15 4.31 -0.33 -10.82
N GLY A 16 4.44 -1.04 -9.70
CA GLY A 16 4.78 -0.43 -8.42
C GLY A 16 3.61 0.29 -7.75
N TYR A 17 2.48 -0.41 -7.59
CA TYR A 17 1.31 0.12 -6.89
C TYR A 17 0.87 -0.81 -5.76
N ILE A 18 0.39 -0.24 -4.67
CA ILE A 18 -0.59 -0.89 -3.81
C ILE A 18 -1.93 -0.71 -4.51
N VAL A 19 -2.67 -1.80 -4.72
CA VAL A 19 -4.00 -1.76 -5.34
C VAL A 19 -4.98 -2.53 -4.47
N TRP A 20 -6.17 -1.99 -4.29
CA TRP A 20 -7.26 -2.69 -3.60
C TRP A 20 -8.53 -2.76 -4.45
N ARG A 21 -9.42 -3.69 -4.10
CA ARG A 21 -10.71 -3.85 -4.77
C ARG A 21 -11.77 -3.00 -4.06
N LYS A 22 -12.87 -2.70 -4.74
CA LYS A 22 -14.01 -1.95 -4.16
C LYS A 22 -14.50 -2.50 -2.82
N LYS A 23 -14.48 -3.82 -2.65
CA LYS A 23 -14.85 -4.48 -1.38
C LYS A 23 -13.97 -4.09 -0.18
N ASN A 24 -12.77 -3.56 -0.44
CA ASN A 24 -11.83 -3.11 0.59
C ASN A 24 -11.93 -1.59 0.84
N ASP A 25 -12.80 -0.85 0.14
CA ASP A 25 -12.87 0.61 0.23
C ASP A 25 -13.15 1.06 1.68
N PHE A 26 -14.07 0.39 2.38
CA PHE A 26 -14.38 0.69 3.78
C PHE A 26 -13.17 0.50 4.70
N ASP A 27 -12.46 -0.62 4.58
CA ASP A 27 -11.26 -0.89 5.38
C ASP A 27 -10.13 0.10 5.08
N MET A 28 -9.96 0.46 3.81
CA MET A 28 -8.96 1.44 3.39
C MET A 28 -9.30 2.85 3.89
N GLN A 29 -10.58 3.25 3.87
CA GLN A 29 -11.02 4.53 4.42
C GLN A 29 -10.80 4.60 5.93
N LEU A 30 -11.03 3.50 6.65
CA LEU A 30 -10.78 3.41 8.09
C LEU A 30 -9.30 3.38 8.41
N LEU A 31 -8.48 2.73 7.58
CA LEU A 31 -7.02 2.69 7.75
C LEU A 31 -6.38 4.05 7.45
N LEU A 32 -6.79 4.70 6.37
CA LEU A 32 -6.17 5.93 5.86
C LEU A 32 -6.89 7.19 6.34
N GLU A 33 -7.89 7.06 7.21
CA GLU A 33 -8.64 8.19 7.79
C GLU A 33 -9.15 9.20 6.75
N LYS A 34 -9.51 8.71 5.55
CA LYS A 34 -9.91 9.54 4.38
C LYS A 34 -8.87 10.59 3.94
N MET A 35 -7.59 10.38 4.21
CA MET A 35 -6.52 11.24 3.70
C MET A 35 -6.41 11.17 2.17
N ASP A 36 -5.98 12.26 1.54
CA ASP A 36 -5.66 12.32 0.11
C ASP A 36 -4.18 12.03 -0.19
N LYS A 37 -3.33 12.16 0.83
CA LYS A 37 -1.89 11.92 0.75
C LYS A 37 -1.42 11.18 2.00
N VAL A 38 -0.42 10.33 1.83
CA VAL A 38 0.19 9.60 2.94
C VAL A 38 1.67 9.41 2.71
N GLU A 39 2.48 9.55 3.76
CA GLU A 39 3.88 9.15 3.71
C GLU A 39 3.96 7.63 3.69
N VAL A 40 4.64 7.06 2.71
CA VAL A 40 4.75 5.61 2.58
C VAL A 40 6.12 5.15 3.04
N VAL A 41 6.13 4.12 3.89
CA VAL A 41 7.33 3.48 4.42
C VAL A 41 7.37 2.02 3.97
N VAL A 42 8.44 1.65 3.27
CA VAL A 42 8.70 0.29 2.79
C VAL A 42 10.07 -0.14 3.28
N ASN A 43 10.22 -1.35 3.82
CA ASN A 43 11.50 -1.86 4.34
C ASN A 43 12.17 -0.85 5.32
N ASN A 44 11.39 -0.31 6.25
CA ASN A 44 11.79 0.72 7.21
C ASN A 44 12.31 2.04 6.60
N SER A 45 12.19 2.24 5.29
CA SER A 45 12.63 3.44 4.59
C SER A 45 11.43 4.22 4.06
N SER A 46 11.39 5.53 4.34
CA SER A 46 10.38 6.39 3.72
C SER A 46 10.68 6.55 2.24
N ILE A 47 9.68 6.29 1.39
CA ILE A 47 9.75 6.52 -0.05
C ILE A 47 9.03 7.83 -0.45
N GLY A 48 8.71 8.66 0.56
CA GLY A 48 8.08 9.96 0.44
C GLY A 48 6.56 9.94 0.52
N ILE A 49 5.99 11.14 0.38
CA ILE A 49 4.54 11.37 0.38
C ILE A 49 3.95 10.98 -0.97
N LYS A 50 2.88 10.20 -0.95
CA LYS A 50 2.19 9.68 -2.13
C LYS A 50 0.72 10.05 -2.08
N ASN A 51 0.15 10.35 -3.24
CA ASN A 51 -1.28 10.55 -3.37
C ASN A 51 -2.03 9.23 -3.21
N ILE A 52 -3.17 9.27 -2.54
CA ILE A 52 -4.13 8.18 -2.43
C ILE A 52 -5.16 8.37 -3.54
N ASP A 53 -5.05 7.57 -4.60
CA ASP A 53 -5.96 7.62 -5.72
C ASP A 53 -7.19 6.77 -5.37
N TRP A 54 -8.17 7.38 -4.70
CA TRP A 54 -9.43 6.73 -4.30
C TRP A 54 -10.26 6.27 -5.51
N LYS A 55 -10.21 7.01 -6.62
CA LYS A 55 -10.94 6.69 -7.86
C LYS A 55 -10.44 5.38 -8.48
N HIS A 56 -9.13 5.22 -8.57
CA HIS A 56 -8.50 4.03 -9.14
C HIS A 56 -8.04 3.00 -8.09
N ARG A 57 -8.28 3.27 -6.80
CA ARG A 57 -7.95 2.41 -5.67
C ARG A 57 -6.49 1.99 -5.62
N ARG A 58 -5.59 2.99 -5.68
CA ARG A 58 -4.16 2.74 -5.72
C ARG A 58 -3.32 3.77 -4.97
N ILE A 59 -2.16 3.33 -4.50
CA ILE A 59 -1.08 4.19 -3.95
C ILE A 59 0.24 3.77 -4.64
N PRO A 60 0.99 4.70 -5.23
CA PRO A 60 2.28 4.39 -5.87
C PRO A 60 3.38 4.07 -4.84
N ILE A 61 4.12 2.98 -5.04
CA ILE A 61 5.21 2.52 -4.17
C ILE A 61 6.52 2.20 -4.92
N THR A 62 6.64 2.64 -6.17
CA THR A 62 7.80 2.44 -7.08
C THR A 62 7.94 1.00 -7.59
N TYR A 63 8.10 0.85 -8.90
CA TYR A 63 8.20 -0.47 -9.54
C TYR A 63 9.47 -1.24 -9.13
N THR A 64 10.55 -0.53 -8.79
CA THR A 64 11.80 -1.14 -8.33
C THR A 64 11.56 -1.99 -7.09
N ILE A 65 10.82 -1.46 -6.11
CA ILE A 65 10.48 -2.17 -4.86
C ILE A 65 9.71 -3.45 -5.17
N THR A 66 8.68 -3.37 -6.02
CA THR A 66 7.80 -4.51 -6.24
C THR A 66 8.41 -5.58 -7.14
N ARG A 67 9.32 -5.21 -8.05
CA ARG A 67 10.02 -6.17 -8.92
C ARG A 67 11.13 -6.94 -8.22
N THR A 68 11.73 -6.39 -7.17
CA THR A 68 12.75 -7.09 -6.37
C THR A 68 12.16 -8.09 -5.39
N LEU A 69 10.83 -8.12 -5.21
CA LEU A 69 10.19 -9.09 -4.32
C LEU A 69 10.30 -10.50 -4.89
N PRO A 70 10.55 -11.52 -4.06
CA PRO A 70 10.43 -12.92 -4.48
C PRO A 70 9.04 -13.25 -5.05
N ASP A 71 8.95 -14.18 -5.99
CA ASP A 71 7.67 -14.52 -6.67
C ASP A 71 6.65 -15.21 -5.76
N ASN A 72 7.09 -15.83 -4.67
CA ASN A 72 6.20 -16.43 -3.66
C ASN A 72 5.44 -15.38 -2.81
N ILE A 73 5.85 -14.11 -2.86
CA ILE A 73 5.15 -13.02 -2.19
C ILE A 73 3.87 -12.69 -2.96
N SER A 74 2.74 -12.82 -2.27
CA SER A 74 1.40 -12.66 -2.85
C SER A 74 0.50 -11.74 -2.04
N THR A 75 0.96 -11.25 -0.89
CA THR A 75 0.17 -10.43 0.04
C THR A 75 0.92 -9.15 0.40
N ILE A 76 0.16 -8.06 0.52
CA ILE A 76 0.59 -6.78 1.07
C ILE A 76 -0.14 -6.57 2.39
N ILE A 77 0.58 -6.25 3.44
CA ILE A 77 0.06 -5.90 4.75
C ILE A 77 0.30 -4.42 4.99
N LEU A 78 -0.79 -3.67 5.14
CA LEU A 78 -0.78 -2.23 5.37
C LEU A 78 -1.09 -1.93 6.82
N LYS A 79 -0.33 -1.01 7.43
CA LYS A 79 -0.57 -0.50 8.77
C LYS A 79 -0.34 1.01 8.78
N LEU A 80 -1.11 1.73 9.58
CA LEU A 80 -0.83 3.13 9.87
C LEU A 80 -0.11 3.21 11.21
N ASP A 81 1.01 3.93 11.25
CA ASP A 81 1.73 4.17 12.51
C ASP A 81 1.18 5.40 13.27
N SER A 82 1.73 5.68 14.45
CA SER A 82 1.32 6.83 15.27
C SER A 82 1.59 8.19 14.65
N LYS A 83 2.46 8.26 13.63
CA LYS A 83 2.80 9.47 12.86
C LYS A 83 1.99 9.57 11.56
N LYS A 84 0.94 8.75 11.40
CA LYS A 84 0.11 8.66 10.18
C LYS A 84 0.90 8.28 8.92
N ARG A 85 1.96 7.50 9.07
CA ARG A 85 2.74 6.94 7.96
C ARG A 85 2.21 5.55 7.62
N LEU A 86 2.05 5.29 6.32
CA LEU A 86 1.62 4.00 5.80
C LEU A 86 2.80 3.04 5.74
N ILE A 87 2.85 2.09 6.67
CA ILE A 87 3.82 1.02 6.70
C ILE A 87 3.35 -0.11 5.79
N VAL A 88 4.21 -0.51 4.85
CA VAL A 88 3.94 -1.53 3.84
C VAL A 88 4.86 -2.72 4.09
N ASN A 89 4.27 -3.87 4.38
CA ASN A 89 5.00 -5.13 4.50
C ASN A 89 4.51 -6.12 3.45
N PHE A 90 5.39 -7.00 3.00
CA PHE A 90 5.11 -8.02 2.01
C PHE A 90 5.21 -9.41 2.63
N SER A 91 4.27 -10.29 2.26
CA SER A 91 4.18 -11.66 2.78
C SER A 91 3.67 -12.64 1.72
#